data_AF-A0A7L5UJK8-F1
#
_entry.id   AF-A0A7L5UJK8-F1
#
_cell.length_a   1.000
_cell.length_b   1.000
_cell.length_c   1.000
_cell.angle_alpha   90.00
_cell.angle_beta   90.00
_cell.angle_gamma   90.00
#
_symmetry.space_group_name_H-M   'P 1'
#
loop_
_entity.id
_entity.type
_entity.pdbx_description
1 polymer ?
#
loop_
_entity_poly.entity_id
_entity_poly.type
_entity_poly.pdbx_seq_one_letter_code
_entity_poly.pdbx_strand_id
1 'polypeptide(L)'
;MTKNVYILYISLSGNTHNFVQRLTNHLKEQGIIVHSLNVKDNFNFRKLEHPFITILPAFLDGGNGRQNGCHEILSPILSHWLGYADNYHRCYGIIGSGNRNFNRQFALTAKQYARRFKFPYLTDFELRGSEQDVQRIANLIVEKSTEAE
;
A
#
# COMPACT_ATOMS: atom_id res chain seq x y z
N MET A 1 -4.77 -24.13 9.76
CA MET A 1 -5.62 -22.92 9.68
C MET A 1 -5.33 -22.24 8.35
N THR A 2 -6.35 -21.79 7.62
CA THR A 2 -6.14 -21.09 6.36
C THR A 2 -5.67 -19.66 6.64
N LYS A 3 -4.52 -19.27 6.09
CA LYS A 3 -3.93 -17.95 6.31
C LYS A 3 -4.69 -16.88 5.52
N ASN A 4 -5.02 -15.77 6.16
CA ASN A 4 -5.74 -14.64 5.55
C ASN A 4 -4.83 -13.41 5.48
N VAL A 5 -4.87 -12.69 4.37
CA VAL A 5 -4.14 -11.44 4.15
C VAL A 5 -5.13 -10.35 3.75
N TYR A 6 -5.08 -9.20 4.42
CA TYR A 6 -5.91 -8.04 4.11
C TYR A 6 -5.06 -6.92 3.51
N ILE A 7 -5.51 -6.38 2.37
CA ILE A 7 -4.81 -5.33 1.61
C ILE A 7 -5.73 -4.13 1.41
N LEU A 8 -5.38 -3.00 2.01
CA LEU A 8 -6.04 -1.72 1.79
C LEU A 8 -5.23 -0.89 0.79
N TYR A 9 -5.76 -0.55 -0.38
CA TYR A 9 -4.98 0.19 -1.37
C TYR A 9 -5.81 1.22 -2.10
N ILE A 10 -5.13 2.14 -2.78
CA ILE A 10 -5.76 3.04 -3.75
C ILE A 10 -5.11 2.86 -5.11
N SER A 11 -5.94 2.83 -6.16
CA SER A 11 -5.48 2.79 -7.54
C SER A 11 -6.32 3.72 -8.40
N LEU A 12 -5.73 4.81 -8.87
CA LEU A 12 -6.43 5.82 -9.68
C LEU A 12 -6.49 5.45 -11.17
N SER A 13 -5.33 5.10 -11.74
CA SER A 13 -5.11 4.80 -13.16
C SER A 13 -4.92 3.31 -13.48
N GLY A 14 -4.97 2.44 -12.47
CA GLY A 14 -4.97 0.98 -12.66
C GLY A 14 -3.65 0.26 -12.38
N ASN A 15 -2.50 0.97 -12.33
CA ASN A 15 -1.19 0.33 -12.07
C ASN A 15 -1.14 -0.43 -10.73
N THR A 16 -1.53 0.22 -9.64
CA THR A 16 -1.58 -0.41 -8.31
C THR A 16 -2.62 -1.53 -8.27
N HIS A 17 -3.77 -1.36 -8.93
CA HIS A 17 -4.78 -2.42 -9.04
C HIS A 17 -4.23 -3.65 -9.77
N ASN A 18 -3.54 -3.47 -10.89
CA ASN A 18 -2.91 -4.56 -11.64
C ASN A 18 -1.88 -5.30 -10.78
N PHE A 19 -1.04 -4.57 -10.04
CA PHE A 19 -0.09 -5.17 -9.11
C PHE A 19 -0.80 -5.99 -8.02
N VAL A 20 -1.84 -5.43 -7.38
CA VAL A 20 -2.62 -6.12 -6.34
C VAL A 20 -3.28 -7.39 -6.87
N GLN A 21 -3.79 -7.40 -8.11
CA GLN A 21 -4.37 -8.61 -8.72
C GLN A 21 -3.32 -9.70 -8.92
N ARG A 22 -2.15 -9.37 -9.46
CA ARG A 22 -1.04 -10.32 -9.64
C ARG A 22 -0.53 -10.87 -8.31
N LEU A 23 -0.35 -9.99 -7.31
CA LEU A 23 0.00 -10.37 -5.95
C LEU A 23 -1.04 -11.29 -5.30
N THR A 24 -2.33 -10.99 -5.51
CA THR A 24 -3.44 -11.82 -5.00
C THR A 24 -3.40 -13.22 -5.61
N ASN A 25 -3.17 -13.35 -6.92
CA ASN A 25 -3.09 -14.64 -7.57
C ASN A 25 -1.89 -15.45 -7.06
N HIS A 26 -0.72 -14.82 -6.95
CA HIS A 26 0.49 -15.45 -6.40
C HIS A 26 0.30 -15.97 -4.98
N LEU A 27 -0.33 -15.19 -4.10
CA LEU A 27 -0.63 -15.62 -2.72
C LEU A 27 -1.68 -16.74 -2.68
N LYS A 28 -2.68 -16.70 -3.57
CA LYS A 28 -3.68 -17.78 -3.68
C LYS A 28 -3.07 -19.11 -4.11
N GLU A 29 -2.09 -19.09 -5.01
CA GLU A 29 -1.33 -20.29 -5.41
C GLU A 29 -0.57 -20.91 -4.23
N GLN A 30 -0.23 -20.12 -3.21
CA GLN A 30 0.38 -20.57 -1.95
C GLN A 30 -0.67 -20.99 -0.89
N GLY A 31 -1.96 -21.04 -1.23
CA GLY A 31 -3.03 -21.41 -0.31
C GLY A 31 -3.47 -20.30 0.64
N ILE A 32 -3.11 -19.04 0.36
CA ILE A 32 -3.45 -17.88 1.20
C ILE A 32 -4.70 -17.19 0.64
N ILE A 33 -5.66 -16.90 1.52
CA ILE A 33 -6.86 -16.12 1.15
C ILE A 33 -6.51 -14.63 1.24
N VAL A 34 -6.73 -13.90 0.15
CA VAL A 34 -6.47 -12.45 0.09
C VAL A 34 -7.78 -11.68 -0.01
N HIS A 35 -7.97 -10.75 0.91
CA HIS A 35 -9.05 -9.77 0.92
C HIS A 35 -8.47 -8.40 0.57
N SER A 36 -8.77 -7.88 -0.62
CA SER A 36 -8.26 -6.57 -1.04
C SER A 36 -9.38 -5.55 -1.20
N LEU A 37 -9.15 -4.31 -0.78
CA LEU A 37 -10.08 -3.19 -0.88
C LEU A 37 -9.41 -2.02 -1.59
N ASN A 38 -9.88 -1.72 -2.81
CA ASN A 38 -9.57 -0.44 -3.47
C ASN A 38 -10.45 0.64 -2.85
N VAL A 39 -9.84 1.63 -2.21
CA VAL A 39 -10.58 2.73 -1.58
C VAL A 39 -10.96 3.85 -2.53
N LYS A 40 -10.55 3.77 -3.81
CA LYS A 40 -10.94 4.76 -4.82
C LYS A 40 -12.48 4.92 -4.82
N ASP A 41 -12.94 6.17 -4.66
CA ASP A 41 -14.35 6.56 -4.61
C ASP A 41 -15.19 5.84 -3.52
N ASN A 42 -14.55 5.18 -2.54
CA ASN A 42 -15.22 4.51 -1.43
C ASN A 42 -15.18 5.38 -0.17
N PHE A 43 -16.24 6.16 0.02
CA PHE A 43 -16.42 7.06 1.16
C PHE A 43 -17.16 6.40 2.35
N ASN A 44 -17.50 5.12 2.25
CA ASN A 44 -18.16 4.37 3.33
C ASN A 44 -17.13 3.87 4.34
N PHE A 45 -16.50 4.81 5.06
CA PHE A 45 -15.49 4.52 6.06
C PHE A 45 -16.07 3.65 7.18
N ARG A 46 -15.33 2.60 7.54
CA ARG A 46 -15.68 1.70 8.63
C ARG A 46 -14.43 1.24 9.36
N LYS A 47 -14.62 0.73 10.57
CA LYS A 47 -13.56 0.07 11.32
C LYS A 47 -13.13 -1.19 10.57
N LEU A 48 -11.83 -1.36 10.40
CA LEU A 48 -11.22 -2.56 9.88
C LEU A 48 -10.91 -3.47 11.07
N GLU A 49 -11.45 -4.68 11.08
CA GLU A 49 -11.33 -5.58 12.24
C GLU A 49 -10.06 -6.44 12.20
N HIS A 50 -9.45 -6.61 11.02
CA HIS A 50 -8.28 -7.47 10.83
C HIS A 50 -7.01 -6.66 10.57
N PRO A 51 -5.83 -7.17 10.99
CA PRO A 51 -4.54 -6.61 10.59
C PRO A 51 -4.40 -6.57 9.06
N PHE A 52 -3.83 -5.49 8.52
CA PHE A 52 -3.71 -5.29 7.07
C PHE A 52 -2.41 -4.59 6.67
N ILE A 53 -1.98 -4.78 5.42
CA ILE A 53 -1.03 -3.87 4.78
C ILE A 53 -1.76 -2.81 3.99
N THR A 54 -1.08 -1.68 3.75
CA THR A 54 -1.54 -0.69 2.79
C THR A 54 -0.60 -0.48 1.61
N ILE A 55 -1.17 -0.26 0.41
CA ILE A 55 -0.40 0.01 -0.80
C ILE A 55 -0.80 1.37 -1.38
N LEU A 56 0.17 2.28 -1.49
CA LEU A 56 -0.05 3.68 -1.82
C LEU A 56 0.83 4.13 -3.01
N PRO A 57 0.24 4.42 -4.18
CA PRO A 57 0.94 5.13 -5.25
C PRO A 57 1.22 6.59 -4.86
N ALA A 58 2.37 7.12 -5.29
CA ALA A 58 2.70 8.52 -5.11
C ALA A 58 2.08 9.39 -6.21
N PHE A 59 1.16 10.27 -5.83
CA PHE A 59 0.62 11.35 -6.66
C PHE A 59 0.87 12.68 -5.97
N LEU A 60 1.91 13.37 -6.44
CA LEU A 60 2.43 14.59 -5.83
C LEU A 60 2.32 15.76 -6.79
N ASP A 61 1.95 16.91 -6.26
CA ASP A 61 2.10 18.21 -6.91
C ASP A 61 3.18 19.03 -6.22
N GLY A 62 3.88 19.85 -6.99
CA GLY A 62 5.03 20.61 -6.56
C GLY A 62 6.32 19.77 -6.44
N GLY A 63 7.45 20.46 -6.60
CA GLY A 63 8.79 19.89 -6.56
C GLY A 63 9.37 19.59 -7.94
N ASN A 64 10.69 19.73 -8.06
CA ASN A 64 11.45 19.58 -9.30
C ASN A 64 12.25 18.26 -9.36
N GLY A 65 11.84 17.25 -8.60
CA GLY A 65 12.57 15.98 -8.44
C GLY A 65 13.84 16.06 -7.57
N ARG A 66 14.28 17.26 -7.15
CA ARG A 66 15.47 17.47 -6.30
C ARG A 66 15.12 17.78 -4.84
N GLN A 67 13.96 18.36 -4.60
CA GLN A 67 13.45 18.70 -3.26
C GLN A 67 12.25 17.83 -2.87
N ASN A 68 12.07 17.67 -1.56
CA ASN A 68 11.01 16.83 -0.95
C ASN A 68 9.75 17.64 -0.56
N GLY A 69 9.72 18.95 -0.81
CA GLY A 69 8.54 19.80 -0.58
C GLY A 69 7.50 19.53 -1.66
N CYS A 70 6.57 18.63 -1.38
CA CYS A 70 5.55 18.17 -2.31
C CYS A 70 4.23 17.95 -1.57
N HIS A 71 3.11 18.27 -2.22
CA HIS A 71 1.77 18.07 -1.68
C HIS A 71 1.13 16.83 -2.32
N GLU A 72 0.54 15.97 -1.49
CA GLU A 72 -0.30 14.87 -1.98
C GLU A 72 -1.61 15.44 -2.56
N ILE A 73 -1.95 15.05 -3.79
CA ILE A 73 -3.10 15.64 -4.51
C ILE A 73 -4.23 14.67 -4.81
N LEU A 74 -4.00 13.36 -4.91
CA LEU A 74 -5.00 12.43 -5.45
C LEU A 74 -5.26 11.17 -4.61
N SER A 75 -4.56 10.97 -3.51
CA SER A 75 -4.75 9.86 -2.58
C SER A 75 -5.19 10.17 -1.11
N PRO A 76 -5.70 11.38 -0.75
CA PRO A 76 -6.14 11.66 0.63
C PRO A 76 -7.16 10.68 1.22
N ILE A 77 -8.01 10.08 0.37
CA ILE A 77 -9.04 9.13 0.82
C ILE A 77 -8.43 7.92 1.56
N LEU A 78 -7.22 7.49 1.20
CA LEU A 78 -6.53 6.42 1.93
C LEU A 78 -6.12 6.89 3.33
N SER A 79 -5.66 8.14 3.49
CA SER A 79 -5.42 8.72 4.83
C SER A 79 -6.70 8.78 5.65
N HIS A 80 -7.86 9.06 5.05
CA HIS A 80 -9.13 9.06 5.78
C HIS A 80 -9.50 7.64 6.26
N TRP A 81 -9.34 6.63 5.40
CA TRP A 81 -9.52 5.22 5.79
C TRP A 81 -8.59 4.80 6.94
N LEU A 82 -7.31 5.20 6.88
CA LEU A 82 -6.34 4.90 7.93
C LEU A 82 -6.66 5.62 9.25
N GLY A 83 -7.10 6.88 9.20
CA GLY A 83 -7.44 7.66 10.39
C GLY A 83 -8.79 7.29 11.01
N TYR A 84 -9.73 6.76 10.22
CA TYR A 84 -11.06 6.40 10.71
C TYR A 84 -10.97 5.28 11.76
N ALA A 85 -11.61 5.46 12.91
CA ALA A 85 -11.63 4.49 14.01
C ALA A 85 -10.23 3.95 14.39
N ASP A 86 -9.21 4.79 14.24
CA ASP A 86 -7.80 4.46 14.45
C ASP A 86 -7.35 3.19 13.71
N ASN A 87 -7.87 2.98 12.49
CA ASN A 87 -7.54 1.83 11.65
C ASN A 87 -6.02 1.65 11.45
N TYR A 88 -5.26 2.74 11.44
CA TYR A 88 -3.79 2.71 11.32
C TYR A 88 -3.11 1.85 12.40
N HIS A 89 -3.70 1.65 13.58
CA HIS A 89 -3.16 0.75 14.60
C HIS A 89 -3.12 -0.72 14.16
N ARG A 90 -3.97 -1.11 13.20
CA ARG A 90 -4.00 -2.46 12.61
C ARG A 90 -3.19 -2.55 11.31
N CYS A 91 -2.62 -1.43 10.85
CA CYS A 91 -1.75 -1.44 9.70
C CYS A 91 -0.34 -1.87 10.12
N TYR A 92 0.07 -3.07 9.73
CA TYR A 92 1.41 -3.57 10.06
C TYR A 92 2.48 -3.14 9.05
N GLY A 93 2.11 -2.37 8.04
CA GLY A 93 3.07 -1.68 7.18
C GLY A 93 2.50 -1.15 5.87
N ILE A 94 3.28 -0.28 5.24
CA ILE A 94 2.95 0.35 3.96
C ILE A 94 3.94 -0.02 2.87
N ILE A 95 3.41 -0.22 1.66
CA ILE A 95 4.16 -0.43 0.43
C ILE A 95 3.90 0.75 -0.51
N GLY A 96 4.98 1.35 -1.02
CA GLY A 96 4.90 2.47 -1.96
C GLY A 96 4.88 2.02 -3.41
N SER A 97 4.13 2.71 -4.26
CA SER A 97 4.30 2.67 -5.71
C SER A 97 4.68 4.05 -6.24
N GLY A 98 5.44 4.10 -7.32
CA GLY A 98 5.83 5.36 -7.95
C GLY A 98 6.49 5.17 -9.30
N ASN A 99 7.12 6.22 -9.80
CA ASN A 99 7.92 6.20 -11.02
C ASN A 99 9.32 6.74 -10.68
N ARG A 100 10.36 5.98 -11.00
CA ARG A 100 11.76 6.30 -10.65
C ARG A 100 12.26 7.55 -11.36
N ASN A 101 11.62 7.97 -12.46
CA ASN A 101 11.89 9.25 -13.12
C ASN A 101 11.70 10.45 -12.19
N PHE A 102 10.95 10.30 -11.09
CA PHE A 102 10.77 11.34 -10.07
C PHE A 102 11.87 11.35 -8.99
N ASN A 103 12.90 10.51 -9.13
CA ASN A 103 14.11 10.50 -8.30
C ASN A 103 13.80 10.51 -6.79
N ARG A 104 14.09 11.60 -6.07
CA ARG A 104 13.90 11.71 -4.61
C ARG A 104 12.43 11.62 -4.18
N GLN A 105 11.51 11.85 -5.11
CA GLN A 105 10.07 11.79 -4.86
C GLN A 105 9.49 10.38 -5.11
N PHE A 106 10.32 9.42 -5.55
CA PHE A 106 9.90 8.04 -5.74
C PHE A 106 9.37 7.43 -4.43
N ALA A 107 8.10 7.00 -4.50
CA ALA A 107 7.32 6.45 -3.38
C ALA A 107 7.27 7.36 -2.13
N LEU A 108 7.44 8.68 -2.29
CA LEU A 108 7.58 9.61 -1.18
C LEU A 108 6.31 9.69 -0.31
N THR A 109 5.12 9.61 -0.89
CA THR A 109 3.85 9.65 -0.13
C THR A 109 3.74 8.50 0.88
N ALA A 110 4.17 7.29 0.49
CA ALA A 110 4.20 6.14 1.41
C ALA A 110 5.18 6.34 2.57
N LYS A 111 6.35 6.94 2.31
CA LYS A 111 7.32 7.31 3.36
C LYS A 111 6.77 8.38 4.31
N GLN A 112 6.00 9.33 3.80
CA GLN A 112 5.32 10.33 4.61
C GLN A 112 4.24 9.70 5.51
N TYR A 113 3.45 8.76 4.98
CA TYR A 113 2.42 8.04 5.75
C TYR A 113 3.03 7.17 6.84
N ALA A 114 4.12 6.45 6.55
CA ALA A 114 4.85 5.68 7.56
C ALA A 114 5.28 6.55 8.75
N ARG A 115 5.79 7.77 8.49
CA ARG A 115 6.16 8.73 9.56
C ARG A 115 4.94 9.26 10.31
N ARG A 116 3.87 9.62 9.59
CA ARG A 116 2.65 10.20 10.17
C ARG A 116 1.93 9.23 11.10
N PHE A 117 1.72 7.99 10.62
CA PHE A 117 0.92 6.98 11.32
C PHE A 117 1.76 5.97 12.13
N LYS A 118 3.10 6.08 12.06
CA LYS A 118 4.06 5.30 12.85
C LYS A 118 4.03 3.78 12.61
N PHE A 119 3.53 3.33 11.45
CA PHE A 119 3.73 1.96 10.96
C PHE A 119 4.95 1.87 10.03
N PRO A 120 5.56 0.68 9.85
CA PRO A 120 6.78 0.55 9.06
C PRO A 120 6.54 0.76 7.56
N TYR A 121 7.51 1.38 6.91
CA TYR A 121 7.63 1.36 5.45
C TYR A 121 8.31 0.06 5.04
N LEU A 122 7.57 -0.83 4.40
CA LEU A 122 8.03 -2.19 4.11
C LEU A 122 8.91 -2.23 2.86
N THR A 123 8.43 -1.65 1.76
CA THR A 123 9.14 -1.63 0.47
C THR A 123 8.42 -0.74 -0.56
N ASP A 124 9.00 -0.59 -1.75
CA ASP A 124 8.38 -0.04 -2.95
C ASP A 124 8.40 -0.98 -4.17
N PHE A 125 7.69 -0.56 -5.22
CA PHE A 125 7.79 -1.03 -6.60
C PHE A 125 7.51 0.12 -7.59
N GLU A 126 7.89 -0.05 -8.86
CA GLU A 126 7.68 0.95 -9.91
C GLU A 126 6.44 0.63 -10.76
N LEU A 127 5.60 1.64 -11.01
CA LEU A 127 4.40 1.57 -11.84
C LEU A 127 3.50 0.38 -11.44
N ARG A 128 3.41 -0.65 -12.29
CA ARG A 128 2.61 -1.87 -12.07
C ARG A 128 3.41 -3.03 -11.43
N GLY A 129 4.68 -2.80 -11.12
CA GLY A 129 5.63 -3.78 -10.59
C GLY A 129 6.06 -4.85 -11.60
N SER A 130 7.25 -5.40 -11.42
CA SER A 130 7.73 -6.57 -12.17
C SER A 130 7.22 -7.88 -11.54
N GLU A 131 7.52 -9.03 -12.15
CA GLU A 131 7.26 -10.33 -11.49
C GLU A 131 8.18 -10.54 -10.27
N GLN A 132 9.40 -10.01 -10.30
CA GLN A 132 10.27 -10.06 -9.12
C GLN A 132 9.68 -9.24 -7.96
N ASP A 133 9.03 -8.11 -8.24
CA ASP A 133 8.34 -7.32 -7.22
C ASP A 133 7.21 -8.11 -6.58
N VAL A 134 6.41 -8.83 -7.39
CA VAL A 134 5.32 -9.68 -6.88
C VAL A 134 5.86 -10.76 -5.95
N GLN A 135 6.88 -11.52 -6.37
CA GLN A 135 7.46 -12.58 -5.56
C GLN A 135 8.07 -12.04 -4.24
N ARG A 136 8.84 -10.95 -4.34
CA ARG A 136 9.51 -10.32 -3.20
C ARG A 136 8.51 -9.78 -2.19
N ILE A 137 7.47 -9.10 -2.66
CA ILE A 137 6.43 -8.51 -1.80
C ILE A 137 5.52 -9.60 -1.22
N ALA A 138 5.20 -10.66 -1.97
CA ALA A 138 4.44 -11.79 -1.45
C ALA A 138 5.17 -12.43 -0.25
N ASN A 139 6.46 -12.76 -0.41
CA ASN A 139 7.26 -13.35 0.66
C ASN A 139 7.30 -12.44 1.90
N LEU A 140 7.50 -11.14 1.70
CA LEU A 140 7.51 -10.15 2.78
C LEU A 140 6.16 -10.07 3.52
N ILE A 141 5.04 -10.12 2.79
CA ILE A 141 3.70 -10.12 3.39
C ILE A 141 3.47 -11.39 4.20
N VAL A 142 3.91 -12.54 3.70
CA VAL A 142 3.79 -13.82 4.43
C VAL A 142 4.59 -13.77 5.73
N GLU A 143 5.82 -13.27 5.70
CA GLU A 143 6.65 -13.08 6.90
C GLU A 143 5.98 -12.14 7.90
N LYS A 144 5.59 -10.93 7.47
CA LYS A 144 5.02 -9.91 8.36
C LYS A 144 3.62 -10.21 8.88
N SER A 145 2.81 -10.94 8.13
CA SER A 145 1.50 -11.39 8.63
C SER A 145 1.61 -12.40 9.76
N THR A 146 2.69 -13.19 9.82
CA THR A 146 2.93 -14.11 10.95
C THR A 146 3.43 -13.38 12.20
N GLU A 147 4.11 -12.25 12.07
CA GLU A 147 4.53 -11.41 13.21
C GLU A 147 3.38 -10.58 13.79
N ALA A 148 2.31 -10.35 13.01
CA ALA A 148 1.18 -9.50 13.37
C ALA A 148 -0.03 -10.25 13.96
N GLU A 149 -0.03 -11.59 13.89
CA GLU A 149 -0.97 -12.49 14.56
C GLU A 149 -0.57 -12.70 16.04
#